data_AF-A0A655ABC7-F1
#
_entry.id   AF-A0A655ABC7-F1
#
_cell.length_a   1.000
_cell.length_b   1.000
_cell.length_c   1.000
_cell.angle_alpha   90.00
_cell.angle_beta   90.00
_cell.angle_gamma   90.00
#
_symmetry.space_group_name_H-M   'P 1'
#
loop_
_entity.id
_entity.type
_entity.pdbx_description
1 polymer ?
#
loop_
_entity_poly.entity_id
_entity_poly.type
_entity_poly.pdbx_seq_one_letter_code
_entity_poly.pdbx_strand_id
1 'polypeptide(L)' 'MVLDAGIGTASDAALAMELGCDAVLLASAVTRAADPPAMAAAMAAAVTAGYLARCAGRIPKRFWAQASSPAR' A
#
# COMPACT_ATOMS: atom_id res chain seq x y z
N MET A 1 -6.48 -8.93 11.55
CA MET A 1 -7.45 -7.83 11.35
C MET A 1 -7.65 -7.57 9.86
N VAL A 2 -8.89 -7.43 9.43
CA VAL A 2 -9.24 -7.06 8.04
C VAL A 2 -9.57 -5.57 8.03
N LEU A 3 -8.95 -4.81 7.11
CA LEU A 3 -9.36 -3.43 6.88
C LEU A 3 -10.58 -3.42 5.95
N ASP A 4 -11.68 -2.87 6.44
CA ASP A 4 -12.92 -2.69 5.67
C ASP A 4 -13.32 -1.21 5.70
N ALA A 5 -13.63 -0.66 4.52
CA ALA A 5 -13.89 0.74 4.22
C ALA A 5 -12.68 1.72 4.36
N GLY A 6 -12.79 2.86 3.66
CA GLY A 6 -11.81 3.96 3.73
C GLY A 6 -10.67 3.93 2.70
N ILE A 7 -10.52 2.85 1.93
CA ILE A 7 -9.53 2.79 0.84
C ILE A 7 -10.04 3.54 -0.38
N GLY A 8 -9.29 4.55 -0.83
CA GLY A 8 -9.57 5.30 -2.05
C GLY A 8 -8.73 4.85 -3.24
N THR A 9 -7.51 4.35 -2.99
CA THR A 9 -6.59 3.94 -4.05
C THR A 9 -5.60 2.86 -3.59
N ALA A 10 -4.78 2.37 -4.53
CA ALA A 10 -3.80 1.31 -4.31
C ALA A 10 -2.81 1.60 -3.16
N SER A 11 -2.38 2.85 -2.97
CA SER A 11 -1.46 3.21 -1.88
C SER A 11 -2.03 2.93 -0.48
N ASP A 12 -3.34 3.10 -0.30
CA ASP A 12 -3.99 2.85 0.99
C ASP A 12 -4.00 1.35 1.32
N ALA A 13 -4.26 0.52 0.30
CA ALA A 13 -4.20 -0.93 0.42
C ALA A 13 -2.80 -1.42 0.76
N ALA A 14 -1.76 -0.90 0.08
CA ALA A 14 -0.37 -1.22 0.39
C ALA A 14 -0.02 -0.84 1.83
N LEU A 15 -0.37 0.38 2.26
CA LEU A 15 -0.12 0.86 3.62
C LEU A 15 -0.83 -0.01 4.68
N ALA A 16 -2.07 -0.40 4.44
CA ALA A 16 -2.81 -1.27 5.36
C ALA A 16 -2.10 -2.60 5.59
N MET A 17 -1.59 -3.20 4.50
CA MET A 17 -0.82 -4.44 4.57
C MET A 17 0.53 -4.24 5.27
N GLU A 18 1.24 -3.15 5.00
CA GLU A 18 2.49 -2.80 5.69
C GLU A 18 2.29 -2.63 7.20
N LEU A 19 1.16 -2.05 7.62
CA LEU A 19 0.78 -1.85 9.03
C LEU A 19 0.35 -3.14 9.73
N GLY A 20 0.24 -4.26 9.01
CA GLY A 20 -0.04 -5.56 9.60
C GLY A 20 -1.47 -6.06 9.43
N CYS A 21 -2.28 -5.46 8.55
CA CYS A 21 -3.57 -6.07 8.20
C CYS A 21 -3.36 -7.44 7.55
N ASP A 22 -4.27 -8.37 7.82
CA ASP A 22 -4.26 -9.71 7.22
C ASP A 22 -4.85 -9.69 5.81
N ALA A 23 -5.84 -8.81 5.60
CA ALA A 23 -6.48 -8.60 4.33
C ALA A 23 -7.10 -7.21 4.24
N VAL A 24 -7.48 -6.86 3.02
CA VAL A 24 -8.15 -5.62 2.66
C VAL A 24 -9.45 -5.95 1.93
N LEU A 25 -10.57 -5.42 2.40
CA LEU A 25 -11.87 -5.46 1.72
C LEU A 25 -12.12 -4.13 1.00
N LEU A 26 -12.43 -4.18 -0.29
CA LEU A 26 -12.74 -3.00 -1.09
C LEU A 26 -13.80 -3.31 -2.15
N ALA A 27 -14.66 -2.33 -2.41
CA ALA A 27 -15.68 -2.41 -3.47
C ALA A 27 -15.76 -1.08 -4.23
N SER A 28 -16.17 -0.02 -3.53
CA SER A 28 -16.48 1.26 -4.16
C SER A 28 -15.26 1.96 -4.81
N ALA A 29 -14.05 1.67 -4.34
CA ALA A 29 -12.80 2.16 -4.94
C ALA A 29 -12.55 1.58 -6.34
N VAL A 30 -13.01 0.35 -6.60
CA VAL A 30 -12.92 -0.30 -7.91
C VAL A 30 -14.15 0.02 -8.74
N THR A 31 -15.36 -0.17 -8.20
CA THR A 31 -16.61 -0.04 -8.98
C THR A 31 -16.92 1.38 -9.42
N ARG A 32 -16.37 2.40 -8.73
CA ARG A 32 -16.52 3.81 -9.10
C ARG A 32 -15.26 4.42 -9.72
N ALA A 33 -14.24 3.62 -10.01
CA ALA A 33 -13.06 4.10 -10.73
C ALA A 33 -13.42 4.43 -12.19
N ALA A 34 -12.67 5.34 -12.80
CA ALA A 34 -12.81 5.64 -14.23
C ALA A 34 -12.48 4.41 -15.10
N ASP A 35 -11.53 3.57 -14.65
CA ASP A 35 -11.17 2.29 -15.26
C ASP A 35 -11.18 1.19 -14.17
N PRO A 36 -12.31 0.49 -13.98
CA PRO A 36 -12.44 -0.52 -12.93
C PRO A 36 -11.48 -1.72 -13.08
N PRO A 37 -11.29 -2.32 -14.28
CA PRO A 37 -10.29 -3.39 -14.46
C PRO A 37 -8.87 -2.96 -14.08
N ALA A 38 -8.44 -1.77 -14.52
CA ALA A 38 -7.11 -1.27 -14.18
C ALA A 38 -6.98 -1.02 -12.66
N MET A 39 -8.01 -0.45 -12.02
CA MET A 39 -8.00 -0.24 -10.57
C MET A 39 -8.00 -1.56 -9.80
N ALA A 40 -8.73 -2.58 -10.24
CA ALA A 40 -8.71 -3.90 -9.62
C ALA A 40 -7.31 -4.53 -9.67
N ALA A 41 -6.64 -4.44 -10.82
CA ALA A 41 -5.26 -4.91 -10.97
C ALA A 41 -4.29 -4.12 -10.06
N ALA A 42 -4.44 -2.80 -9.97
CA ALA A 42 -3.63 -1.96 -9.10
C ALA A 42 -3.81 -2.32 -7.61
N MET A 43 -5.04 -2.54 -7.17
CA MET A 43 -5.34 -2.97 -5.79
C MET A 43 -4.73 -4.33 -5.47
N ALA A 44 -4.83 -5.31 -6.38
CA ALA A 44 -4.25 -6.63 -6.19
C ALA A 44 -2.72 -6.57 -6.08
N ALA A 45 -2.09 -5.76 -6.94
CA ALA A 45 -0.64 -5.52 -6.88
C ALA A 45 -0.23 -4.84 -5.57
N ALA A 46 -0.99 -3.85 -5.10
CA ALA A 46 -0.72 -3.15 -3.85
C ALA A 46 -0.83 -4.05 -2.61
N VAL A 47 -1.85 -4.90 -2.53
CA VAL A 47 -1.98 -5.88 -1.43
C VAL A 47 -0.77 -6.80 -1.40
N THR A 48 -0.36 -7.32 -2.56
CA THR A 48 0.82 -8.18 -2.69
C THR A 48 2.09 -7.44 -2.28
N ALA A 49 2.29 -6.23 -2.80
CA ALA A 49 3.47 -5.42 -2.50
C ALA A 49 3.56 -5.07 -1.01
N GLY A 50 2.46 -4.65 -0.38
CA GLY A 50 2.44 -4.30 1.04
C GLY A 50 2.67 -5.51 1.95
N TYR A 51 2.15 -6.70 1.60
CA TYR A 51 2.44 -7.93 2.32
C TYR A 51 3.94 -8.28 2.24
N LEU A 52 4.52 -8.21 1.05
CA LEU A 52 5.95 -8.46 0.85
C LEU A 52 6.81 -7.44 1.61
N ALA A 53 6.44 -6.16 1.58
CA ALA A 53 7.14 -5.10 2.29
C ALA A 53 7.11 -5.29 3.81
N ARG A 54 5.97 -5.74 4.37
CA ARG A 54 5.87 -6.13 5.79
C ARG A 54 6.87 -7.24 6.13
N CYS A 55 6.94 -8.29 5.31
CA CYS A 55 7.83 -9.42 5.54
C CYS A 55 9.31 -9.09 5.33
N ALA A 56 9.62 -8.17 4.40
CA ALA A 56 10.99 -7.78 4.09
C ALA A 56 11.64 -6.91 5.19
N GLY A 57 10.84 -6.24 6.02
CA GLY A 57 11.35 -5.32 7.04
C GLY A 57 11.83 -4.01 6.42
N ARG A 58 10.92 -3.04 6.29
CA ARG A 58 11.24 -1.71 5.76
C ARG A 58 12.30 -0.98 6.60
N ILE A 59 13.13 -0.18 5.94
CA ILE A 59 14.07 0.72 6.64
C ILE A 59 13.33 1.66 7.60
N PRO A 60 13.96 2.07 8.72
CA PRO A 60 13.36 3.03 9.64
C PRO A 60 12.97 4.34 8.93
N LYS A 61 11.75 4.83 9.20
CA LYS A 61 11.32 6.13 8.69
C LYS A 61 12.15 7.22 9.37
N ARG A 62 12.90 8.01 8.60
CA ARG A 62 13.61 9.19 9.10
C ARG A 62 12.72 10.41 8.89
N PHE A 63 12.64 11.28 9.89
CA PHE A 63 11.88 12.53 9.84
C PHE A 63 12.71 13.71 9.30
N TRP A 64 14.02 13.53 9.21
CA TRP A 64 14.97 14.53 8.73
C TRP A 64 15.72 13.98 7.53
N ALA A 65 15.87 14.81 6.49
CA ALA A 65 16.68 14.47 5.34
C ALA A 65 18.16 14.48 5.74
N GLN A 66 18.82 13.33 5.59
CA GLN A 66 20.26 13.23 5.64
C GLN A 66 20.72 12.87 4.23
N ALA A 67 21.68 13.61 3.68
CA ALA A 67 22.18 13.34 2.34
C ALA A 67 22.59 11.86 2.23
N SER A 68 22.03 11.15 1.26
CA SER A 68 22.35 9.74 0.99
C SER A 68 23.62 9.58 0.18
N SER A 69 24.16 10.68 -0.36
CA SER A 69 25.36 10.70 -1.16
C SER A 69 26.58 11.01 -0.29
N PRO A 70 27.70 10.30 -0.43
CA PRO A 70 28.95 10.66 0.22
C PRO A 70 29.35 12.08 -0.20
N ALA A 71 29.80 12.90 0.75
CA ALA A 71 30.52 14.11 0.41
C ALA A 71 31.82 13.67 -0.28
N ARG A 72 31.89 13.89 -1.59
CA ARG A 72 33.15 13.76 -2.33
C ARG A 72 34.07 14.93 -1.98
#